data_AF-A0A2D9BA24-F1
#
_entry.id   AF-A0A2D9BA24-F1
#
_cell.length_a   1.000
_cell.length_b   1.000
_cell.length_c   1.000
_cell.angle_alpha   90.00
_cell.angle_beta   90.00
_cell.angle_gamma   90.00
#
_symmetry.space_group_name_H-M   'P 1'
#
loop_
_entity.id
_entity.type
_entity.pdbx_description
1 polymer ?
#
loop_
_entity_poly.entity_id
_entity_poly.type
_entity_poly.pdbx_seq_one_letter_code
_entity_poly.pdbx_strand_id
1 'polypeptide(L)'
;MVRKLIFLGSLIFFSATHAQVGGKSTYQFLNLGISPRQVALGGKVVTNYDYDPTQGIFNPASINPEMDNQLSLNYNNYLGDVNYGTAAYAYLWDRRTQVLHTSVTYINYGSFDGYDELGNPTDSFSGGEIALSFGHARNVAFTNFHIGGNVKFISSKLEQYTSFGVAADIAVMYVYEDWDLHITAVARNVGTQLTPYENTIEKLPFEVILGISQTLQNIPVRWHFTLENMQRWNVAFANPNRDETDLEGNTTSENISFIDNAFRHMIIGVELFPESGFNIRLGYNFRRAEELRIVEQRSFSGLSAGFSLKLNKLRLSYAYSKYNSAAATSFFGLNINLQ
;
A
#
# COMPACT_ATOMS: atom_id res chain seq x y z
N MET A 1 -28.71 25.50 42.90
CA MET A 1 -29.20 24.81 41.68
C MET A 1 -28.36 25.15 40.45
N VAL A 2 -28.07 26.44 40.21
CA VAL A 2 -27.25 26.93 39.07
C VAL A 2 -25.86 26.30 38.98
N ARG A 3 -25.10 26.17 40.08
CA ARG A 3 -23.78 25.51 40.08
C ARG A 3 -23.81 24.03 39.67
N LYS A 4 -24.88 23.28 39.97
CA LYS A 4 -25.03 21.87 39.56
C LYS A 4 -25.39 21.74 38.08
N LEU A 5 -26.14 22.70 37.54
CA LEU A 5 -26.47 22.78 36.11
C LEU A 5 -25.27 23.18 35.25
N ILE A 6 -24.40 24.08 35.73
CA ILE A 6 -23.15 24.45 35.05
C ILE A 6 -22.20 23.24 35.00
N PHE A 7 -22.09 22.48 36.09
CA PHE A 7 -21.24 21.28 36.15
C PHE A 7 -21.75 20.12 35.28
N LEU A 8 -23.08 19.98 35.17
CA LEU A 8 -23.71 19.00 34.27
C LEU A 8 -23.58 19.43 32.79
N GLY A 9 -23.66 20.74 32.51
CA GLY A 9 -23.41 21.31 31.19
C GLY A 9 -21.95 21.17 30.73
N SER A 10 -20.98 21.32 31.64
CA SER A 10 -19.57 21.08 31.31
C SER A 10 -19.27 19.60 31.06
N LEU A 11 -19.94 18.68 31.76
CA LEU A 11 -19.75 17.22 31.54
C LEU A 11 -20.26 16.76 30.16
N ILE A 12 -21.32 17.39 29.64
CA ILE A 12 -21.88 17.06 28.32
C ILE A 12 -20.98 17.60 27.19
N PHE A 13 -20.26 18.71 27.41
CA PHE A 13 -19.31 19.27 26.44
C PHE A 13 -18.03 18.44 26.25
N PHE A 14 -17.64 17.60 27.21
CA PHE A 14 -16.47 16.72 27.09
C PHE A 14 -16.75 15.41 26.32
N SER A 15 -18.01 15.12 25.97
CA SER A 15 -18.40 13.83 25.37
C SER A 15 -18.36 13.83 23.83
N ALA A 16 -17.99 14.93 23.18
CA ALA A 16 -18.02 15.10 21.72
C ALA A 16 -16.65 15.38 21.09
N THR A 17 -15.55 15.07 21.78
CA THR A 17 -14.22 15.17 21.17
C THR A 17 -13.95 13.91 20.34
N HIS A 18 -14.20 13.98 19.03
CA HIS A 18 -13.62 13.04 18.08
C HIS A 18 -12.12 13.35 17.95
N ALA A 19 -11.29 12.69 18.76
CA ALA A 19 -9.85 12.72 18.57
C ALA A 19 -9.48 11.88 17.34
N GLN A 20 -8.85 12.53 16.36
CA GLN A 20 -8.17 11.99 15.18
C GLN A 20 -8.98 11.05 14.25
N VAL A 21 -9.16 11.48 13.00
CA VAL A 21 -9.75 10.64 11.93
C VAL A 21 -8.72 9.66 11.34
N GLY A 22 -7.41 9.90 11.58
CA GLY A 22 -6.28 9.10 11.11
C GLY A 22 -5.86 7.98 12.07
N GLY A 23 -5.13 6.98 11.56
CA GLY A 23 -4.56 5.91 12.41
C GLY A 23 -5.54 4.83 12.85
N LYS A 24 -6.44 4.38 11.98
CA LYS A 24 -7.51 3.40 12.35
C LYS A 24 -7.04 1.96 12.58
N SER A 25 -5.79 1.66 12.25
CA SER A 25 -5.22 0.32 12.36
C SER A 25 -3.73 0.40 12.58
N THR A 26 -3.21 -0.60 13.26
CA THR A 26 -1.78 -0.79 13.47
C THR A 26 -1.12 -1.39 12.22
N TYR A 27 0.21 -1.48 12.18
CA TYR A 27 0.99 -2.11 11.11
C TYR A 27 0.70 -1.57 9.70
N GLN A 28 0.48 -0.26 9.55
CA GLN A 28 0.16 0.36 8.26
C GLN A 28 1.22 0.11 7.17
N PHE A 29 2.46 -0.19 7.56
CA PHE A 29 3.54 -0.48 6.63
C PHE A 29 3.23 -1.64 5.68
N LEU A 30 2.31 -2.55 6.04
CA LEU A 30 1.84 -3.65 5.19
C LEU A 30 1.12 -3.20 3.91
N ASN A 31 0.66 -1.94 3.88
CA ASN A 31 -0.04 -1.33 2.74
C ASN A 31 0.81 -0.33 1.96
N LEU A 32 2.09 -0.16 2.31
CA LEU A 32 3.02 0.64 1.54
C LEU A 32 3.36 -0.06 0.21
N GLY A 33 3.66 0.74 -0.82
CA GLY A 33 4.05 0.21 -2.12
C GLY A 33 5.34 -0.61 -2.02
N ILE A 34 5.36 -1.83 -2.54
CA ILE A 34 6.41 -2.83 -2.29
C ILE A 34 7.54 -2.85 -3.33
N SER A 35 7.34 -2.24 -4.50
CA SER A 35 8.31 -2.23 -5.60
C SER A 35 8.17 -0.97 -6.45
N PRO A 36 9.22 -0.55 -7.19
CA PRO A 36 9.11 0.58 -8.09
C PRO A 36 8.02 0.39 -9.16
N ARG A 37 7.84 -0.84 -9.66
CA ARG A 37 6.79 -1.14 -10.64
C ARG A 37 5.41 -0.79 -10.08
N GLN A 38 5.11 -1.23 -8.86
CA GLN A 38 3.84 -0.98 -8.24
C GLN A 38 3.62 0.51 -7.93
N VAL A 39 4.65 1.19 -7.40
CA VAL A 39 4.59 2.62 -7.09
C VAL A 39 4.40 3.46 -8.35
N ALA A 40 5.13 3.16 -9.42
CA ALA A 40 5.02 3.86 -10.70
C ALA A 40 3.61 3.75 -11.30
N LEU A 41 2.90 2.65 -11.06
CA LEU A 41 1.55 2.41 -11.55
C LEU A 41 0.45 2.86 -10.56
N GLY A 42 0.76 3.80 -9.65
CA GLY A 42 -0.23 4.40 -8.74
C GLY A 42 -0.35 3.72 -7.37
N GLY A 43 0.55 2.79 -7.05
CA GLY A 43 0.81 2.32 -5.69
C GLY A 43 0.16 1.01 -5.28
N LYS A 44 -0.92 0.56 -5.93
CA LYS A 44 -1.64 -0.68 -5.56
C LYS A 44 -2.05 -1.56 -6.73
N VAL A 45 -1.18 -1.74 -7.71
CA VAL A 45 -1.46 -2.70 -8.79
C VAL A 45 -1.35 -4.13 -8.28
N VAL A 46 -2.40 -4.92 -8.53
CA VAL A 46 -2.52 -6.32 -8.09
C VAL A 46 -2.60 -7.31 -9.26
N THR A 47 -2.57 -6.85 -10.50
CA THR A 47 -2.89 -7.67 -11.68
C THR A 47 -1.69 -8.23 -12.44
N ASN A 48 -0.46 -7.92 -12.03
CA ASN A 48 0.72 -8.47 -12.68
C ASN A 48 0.78 -9.99 -12.46
N TYR A 49 1.12 -10.74 -13.49
CA TYR A 49 1.31 -12.19 -13.47
C TYR A 49 2.48 -12.46 -14.41
N ASP A 50 3.69 -12.43 -13.85
CA ASP A 50 4.95 -12.56 -14.59
C ASP A 50 6.09 -12.94 -13.63
N TYR A 51 7.33 -12.81 -14.10
CA TYR A 51 8.57 -13.12 -13.38
C TYR A 51 8.81 -12.36 -12.06
N ASP A 52 8.16 -11.23 -11.79
CA ASP A 52 8.53 -10.39 -10.63
C ASP A 52 7.98 -10.95 -9.30
N PRO A 53 8.84 -11.49 -8.40
CA PRO A 53 8.37 -12.12 -7.16
C PRO A 53 7.77 -11.11 -6.17
N THR A 54 7.96 -9.79 -6.36
CA THR A 54 7.34 -8.80 -5.47
C THR A 54 5.82 -8.89 -5.52
N GLN A 55 5.24 -9.27 -6.66
CA GLN A 55 3.79 -9.33 -6.79
C GLN A 55 3.14 -10.30 -5.79
N GLY A 56 3.82 -11.40 -5.47
CA GLY A 56 3.36 -12.37 -4.46
C GLY A 56 3.16 -11.76 -3.07
N ILE A 57 3.82 -10.65 -2.72
CA ILE A 57 3.63 -9.95 -1.43
C ILE A 57 2.25 -9.27 -1.37
N PHE A 58 1.78 -8.73 -2.50
CA PHE A 58 0.52 -7.98 -2.57
C PHE A 58 -0.66 -8.81 -3.06
N ASN A 59 -0.41 -9.75 -3.98
CA ASN A 59 -1.39 -10.67 -4.53
C ASN A 59 -0.82 -12.10 -4.55
N PRO A 60 -1.13 -12.96 -3.57
CA PRO A 60 -0.62 -14.32 -3.58
C PRO A 60 -1.10 -15.14 -4.79
N ALA A 61 -2.26 -14.86 -5.39
CA ALA A 61 -2.74 -15.62 -6.55
C ALA A 61 -1.89 -15.40 -7.81
N SER A 62 -1.02 -14.38 -7.82
CA SER A 62 -0.09 -14.17 -8.93
C SER A 62 1.18 -15.00 -8.84
N ILE A 63 1.42 -15.71 -7.73
CA ILE A 63 2.60 -16.56 -7.56
C ILE A 63 2.58 -17.64 -8.64
N ASN A 64 3.62 -17.67 -9.47
CA ASN A 64 3.63 -18.49 -10.68
C ASN A 64 5.03 -19.00 -11.03
N PRO A 65 5.16 -20.02 -11.90
CA PRO A 65 6.44 -20.62 -12.26
C PRO A 65 7.48 -19.68 -12.89
N GLU A 66 7.09 -18.56 -13.50
CA GLU A 66 8.04 -17.59 -14.07
C GLU A 66 8.85 -16.86 -12.99
N MET A 67 8.36 -16.86 -11.74
CA MET A 67 9.07 -16.30 -10.60
C MET A 67 10.20 -17.21 -10.10
N ASP A 68 10.34 -18.43 -10.63
CA ASP A 68 11.35 -19.37 -10.16
C ASP A 68 12.75 -18.77 -10.24
N ASN A 69 13.48 -18.85 -9.13
CA ASN A 69 14.84 -18.34 -8.98
C ASN A 69 14.97 -16.83 -9.28
N GLN A 70 13.88 -16.08 -9.17
CA GLN A 70 13.89 -14.62 -9.20
C GLN A 70 14.05 -14.08 -7.78
N LEU A 71 15.06 -13.24 -7.58
CA LEU A 71 15.25 -12.45 -6.36
C LEU A 71 14.92 -10.99 -6.68
N SER A 72 14.10 -10.35 -5.84
CA SER A 72 13.84 -8.91 -5.91
C SER A 72 14.24 -8.24 -4.60
N LEU A 73 14.97 -7.13 -4.72
CA LEU A 73 15.35 -6.26 -3.62
C LEU A 73 14.89 -4.84 -3.95
N ASN A 74 14.17 -4.21 -3.05
CA ASN A 74 13.69 -2.85 -3.28
C ASN A 74 13.86 -1.98 -2.04
N TYR A 75 14.09 -0.69 -2.27
CA TYR A 75 14.34 0.32 -1.27
C TYR A 75 13.60 1.60 -1.63
N ASN A 76 13.00 2.24 -0.62
CA ASN A 76 12.37 3.54 -0.74
C ASN A 76 12.93 4.48 0.32
N ASN A 77 13.38 5.65 -0.13
CA ASN A 77 13.59 6.79 0.74
C ASN A 77 12.26 7.55 0.82
N TYR A 78 11.54 7.33 1.91
CA TYR A 78 10.21 7.88 2.13
C TYR A 78 10.30 9.25 2.81
N LEU A 79 9.14 9.84 3.10
CA LEU A 79 9.07 11.20 3.66
C LEU A 79 9.48 11.20 5.14
N GLY A 80 10.18 12.26 5.57
CA GLY A 80 10.52 12.47 6.99
C GLY A 80 11.52 11.47 7.54
N ASP A 81 12.60 11.20 6.80
CA ASP A 81 13.68 10.24 7.16
C ASP A 81 13.23 8.78 7.34
N VAL A 82 11.97 8.49 7.01
CA VAL A 82 11.44 7.14 6.98
C VAL A 82 12.04 6.40 5.79
N ASN A 83 12.58 5.21 6.04
CA ASN A 83 13.13 4.35 4.99
C ASN A 83 12.48 2.99 5.09
N TYR A 84 12.14 2.39 3.96
CA TYR A 84 11.59 1.03 3.98
C TYR A 84 12.03 0.25 2.75
N GLY A 85 11.99 -1.06 2.86
CA GLY A 85 12.46 -1.95 1.80
C GLY A 85 11.76 -3.29 1.82
N THR A 86 11.87 -3.97 0.68
CA THR A 86 11.32 -5.31 0.49
C THR A 86 12.37 -6.22 -0.11
N ALA A 87 12.32 -7.49 0.26
CA ALA A 87 13.05 -8.56 -0.39
C ALA A 87 12.07 -9.68 -0.69
N ALA A 88 12.04 -10.21 -1.91
CA ALA A 88 11.18 -11.32 -2.29
C ALA A 88 11.94 -12.34 -3.13
N TYR A 89 11.65 -13.60 -2.88
CA TYR A 89 12.21 -14.73 -3.62
C TYR A 89 11.14 -15.79 -3.85
N ALA A 90 11.20 -16.45 -4.99
CA ALA A 90 10.33 -17.56 -5.30
C ALA A 90 11.12 -18.76 -5.85
N TYR A 91 10.68 -19.95 -5.46
CA TYR A 91 11.31 -21.21 -5.82
C TYR A 91 10.27 -22.23 -6.26
N LEU A 92 10.45 -22.80 -7.45
CA LEU A 92 9.62 -23.88 -7.98
C LEU A 92 10.07 -25.21 -7.37
N TRP A 93 9.32 -25.69 -6.39
CA TRP A 93 9.59 -26.94 -5.68
C TRP A 93 9.30 -28.18 -6.54
N ASP A 94 8.23 -28.15 -7.35
CA ASP A 94 7.82 -29.26 -8.21
C ASP A 94 7.66 -28.80 -9.66
N ARG A 95 8.01 -29.67 -10.60
CA ARG A 95 8.10 -29.42 -12.06
C ARG A 95 6.78 -29.07 -12.73
N ARG A 96 5.68 -28.96 -11.99
CA ARG A 96 4.33 -28.78 -12.56
C ARG A 96 3.72 -27.44 -12.20
N THR A 97 3.66 -27.03 -10.93
CA THR A 97 2.99 -25.76 -10.55
C THR A 97 3.35 -25.23 -9.16
N GLN A 98 4.16 -25.94 -8.35
CA GLN A 98 4.28 -25.61 -6.94
C GLN A 98 5.41 -24.62 -6.68
N VAL A 99 5.06 -23.34 -6.63
CA VAL A 99 6.00 -22.27 -6.30
C VAL A 99 5.83 -21.88 -4.84
N LEU A 100 6.94 -21.93 -4.11
CA LEU A 100 7.05 -21.36 -2.77
C LEU A 100 7.52 -19.93 -2.90
N HIS A 101 6.81 -19.01 -2.28
CA HIS A 101 7.17 -17.60 -2.22
C HIS A 101 7.54 -17.24 -0.79
N THR A 102 8.61 -16.46 -0.64
CA THR A 102 9.02 -15.89 0.64
C THR A 102 9.35 -14.43 0.44
N SER A 103 8.99 -13.59 1.42
CA SER A 103 9.37 -12.19 1.38
C SER A 103 9.56 -11.58 2.76
N VAL A 104 10.29 -10.47 2.80
CA VAL A 104 10.44 -9.62 3.96
C VAL A 104 10.08 -8.20 3.55
N THR A 105 9.30 -7.52 4.36
CA THR A 105 9.07 -6.06 4.29
C THR A 105 9.55 -5.44 5.59
N TYR A 106 10.36 -4.39 5.50
CA TYR A 106 10.90 -3.69 6.66
C TYR A 106 10.71 -2.19 6.53
N ILE A 107 10.37 -1.51 7.61
CA ILE A 107 10.31 -0.06 7.72
C ILE A 107 11.11 0.42 8.93
N ASN A 108 11.83 1.52 8.75
CA ASN A 108 12.51 2.29 9.77
C ASN A 108 11.94 3.71 9.76
N TYR A 109 11.48 4.19 10.91
CA TYR A 109 10.85 5.51 11.03
C TYR A 109 11.83 6.67 11.17
N GLY A 110 13.13 6.41 11.14
CA GLY A 110 14.16 7.42 11.39
C GLY A 110 14.38 7.65 12.89
N SER A 111 14.98 8.79 13.23
CA SER A 111 15.22 9.20 14.61
C SER A 111 14.39 10.45 14.91
N PHE A 112 13.73 10.46 16.06
CA PHE A 112 12.96 11.59 16.55
C PHE A 112 13.64 12.20 17.77
N ASP A 113 13.64 13.52 17.86
CA ASP A 113 14.12 14.22 19.04
C ASP A 113 13.12 14.05 20.19
N GLY A 114 13.61 13.65 21.35
CA GLY A 114 12.81 13.49 22.56
C GLY A 114 12.68 14.81 23.32
N TYR A 115 11.51 15.06 23.90
CA TYR A 115 11.26 16.17 24.83
C TYR A 115 10.35 15.72 25.97
N ASP A 116 10.58 16.24 27.18
CA ASP A 116 9.68 16.05 28.31
C ASP A 116 8.44 16.96 28.23
N GLU A 117 7.51 16.82 29.19
CA GLU A 117 6.28 17.63 29.27
C GLU A 117 6.54 19.14 29.42
N LEU A 118 7.75 19.52 29.87
CA LEU A 118 8.18 20.90 30.06
C LEU A 118 8.95 21.44 28.84
N GLY A 119 9.15 20.62 27.80
CA GLY A 119 9.88 20.97 26.59
C GLY A 119 11.41 20.90 26.74
N ASN A 120 11.94 20.28 27.79
CA ASN A 120 13.38 20.03 27.89
C ASN A 120 13.75 18.83 27.00
N PRO A 121 14.87 18.88 26.25
CA PRO A 121 15.32 17.76 25.45
C PRO A 121 15.58 16.50 26.30
N THR A 122 15.16 15.35 25.79
CA THR A 122 15.47 14.01 26.30
C THR A 122 16.26 13.21 25.25
N ASP A 123 16.52 11.93 25.50
CA ASP A 123 17.16 11.06 24.51
C ASP A 123 16.31 10.92 23.24
N SER A 124 16.96 10.80 22.09
CA SER A 124 16.25 10.53 20.83
C SER A 124 15.68 9.12 20.83
N PHE A 125 14.55 8.95 20.12
CA PHE A 125 13.90 7.66 19.98
C PHE A 125 13.66 7.30 18.52
N SER A 126 13.43 6.02 18.25
CA SER A 126 13.22 5.48 16.91
C SER A 126 12.19 4.37 16.94
N GLY A 127 11.74 3.94 15.77
CA GLY A 127 10.86 2.80 15.61
C GLY A 127 11.15 2.05 14.31
N GLY A 128 10.81 0.77 14.30
CA GLY A 128 10.90 -0.05 13.11
C GLY A 128 9.97 -1.25 13.17
N GLU A 129 9.53 -1.70 12.01
CA GLU A 129 8.63 -2.84 11.88
C GLU A 129 9.15 -3.76 10.78
N ILE A 130 8.91 -5.05 10.94
CA ILE A 130 9.27 -6.10 9.99
C ILE A 130 8.12 -7.08 9.83
N ALA A 131 7.85 -7.48 8.60
CA ALA A 131 6.94 -8.56 8.26
C ALA A 131 7.68 -9.61 7.43
N LEU A 132 7.68 -10.85 7.91
CA LEU A 132 8.11 -12.02 7.15
C LEU A 132 6.87 -12.70 6.58
N SER A 133 6.85 -12.97 5.27
CA SER A 133 5.73 -13.63 4.60
C SER A 133 6.12 -14.90 3.89
N PHE A 134 5.22 -15.88 3.91
CA PHE A 134 5.30 -17.10 3.12
C PHE A 134 4.03 -17.24 2.29
N GLY A 135 4.20 -17.53 1.00
CA GLY A 135 3.12 -17.54 0.02
C GLY A 135 3.12 -18.79 -0.84
N HIS A 136 1.93 -19.17 -1.29
CA HIS A 136 1.75 -20.23 -2.28
C HIS A 136 0.50 -19.98 -3.11
N ALA A 137 0.52 -20.39 -4.37
CA ALA A 137 -0.64 -20.39 -5.25
C ALA A 137 -0.75 -21.66 -6.07
N ARG A 138 -1.98 -21.92 -6.53
CA ARG A 138 -2.32 -23.03 -7.41
C ARG A 138 -3.31 -22.58 -8.48
N ASN A 139 -3.08 -23.04 -9.70
CA ASN A 139 -4.08 -23.03 -10.75
C ASN A 139 -5.18 -24.06 -10.43
N VAL A 140 -6.44 -23.68 -10.65
CA VAL A 140 -7.59 -24.56 -10.59
C VAL A 140 -7.66 -25.35 -11.89
N ALA A 141 -7.51 -26.67 -11.78
CA ALA A 141 -7.37 -27.57 -12.93
C ALA A 141 -8.45 -27.34 -14.00
N PHE A 142 -8.03 -27.31 -15.27
CA PHE A 142 -8.88 -27.09 -16.45
C PHE A 142 -9.58 -25.73 -16.50
N THR A 143 -9.08 -24.76 -15.73
CA THR A 143 -9.60 -23.39 -15.75
C THR A 143 -8.45 -22.38 -15.75
N ASN A 144 -8.80 -21.13 -16.02
CA ASN A 144 -7.90 -19.99 -16.00
C ASN A 144 -7.84 -19.31 -14.62
N PHE A 145 -8.37 -19.95 -13.57
CA PHE A 145 -8.39 -19.40 -12.23
C PHE A 145 -7.18 -19.86 -11.42
N HIS A 146 -6.58 -18.91 -10.70
CA HIS A 146 -5.47 -19.09 -9.78
C HIS A 146 -5.93 -18.66 -8.40
N ILE A 147 -5.65 -19.47 -7.39
CA ILE A 147 -5.96 -19.18 -5.99
C ILE A 147 -4.65 -19.19 -5.23
N GLY A 148 -4.42 -18.16 -4.41
CA GLY A 148 -3.23 -18.06 -3.60
C GLY A 148 -3.52 -17.57 -2.19
N GLY A 149 -2.62 -17.92 -1.27
CA GLY A 149 -2.61 -17.41 0.09
C GLY A 149 -1.22 -17.05 0.58
N ASN A 150 -1.15 -16.04 1.44
CA ASN A 150 0.04 -15.68 2.22
C ASN A 150 -0.24 -15.82 3.72
N VAL A 151 0.80 -16.15 4.47
CA VAL A 151 0.84 -15.96 5.94
C VAL A 151 1.97 -14.97 6.24
N LYS A 152 1.72 -14.01 7.13
CA LYS A 152 2.64 -12.96 7.55
C LYS A 152 2.84 -13.00 9.06
N PHE A 153 4.09 -12.98 9.49
CA PHE A 153 4.50 -12.78 10.88
C PHE A 153 5.07 -11.37 11.01
N ILE A 154 4.51 -10.59 11.92
CA ILE A 154 4.77 -9.16 12.05
C ILE A 154 5.41 -8.92 13.40
N SER A 155 6.49 -8.16 13.43
CA SER A 155 7.13 -7.65 14.63
C SER A 155 7.27 -6.13 14.48
N SER A 156 6.80 -5.41 15.47
CA SER A 156 6.91 -3.95 15.51
C SER A 156 7.51 -3.51 16.83
N LYS A 157 8.43 -2.55 16.75
CA LYS A 157 9.01 -1.88 17.90
C LYS A 157 8.92 -0.38 17.67
N LEU A 158 8.17 0.30 18.51
CA LEU A 158 8.04 1.76 18.52
C LEU A 158 8.60 2.25 19.84
N GLU A 159 9.79 2.85 19.81
CA GLU A 159 10.57 3.21 21.00
C GLU A 159 10.73 2.00 21.95
N GLN A 160 10.02 1.99 23.08
CA GLN A 160 10.06 0.94 24.10
C GLN A 160 8.94 -0.10 23.93
N TYR A 161 7.91 0.22 23.16
CA TYR A 161 6.75 -0.64 22.98
C TYR A 161 7.00 -1.66 21.88
N THR A 162 6.69 -2.93 22.16
CA THR A 162 6.86 -4.03 21.20
C THR A 162 5.54 -4.73 20.99
N SER A 163 5.23 -5.06 19.74
CA SER A 163 4.00 -5.74 19.35
C SER A 163 4.28 -6.80 18.28
N PHE A 164 3.71 -7.99 18.47
CA PHE A 164 3.75 -9.07 17.51
C PHE A 164 2.38 -9.29 16.91
N GLY A 165 2.32 -9.59 15.62
CA GLY A 165 1.08 -9.82 14.88
C GLY A 165 1.18 -10.98 13.91
N VAL A 166 0.02 -11.50 13.53
CA VAL A 166 -0.10 -12.49 12.46
C VAL A 166 -1.20 -12.05 11.50
N ALA A 167 -0.96 -12.22 10.21
CA ALA A 167 -1.94 -11.89 9.18
C ALA A 167 -1.93 -12.91 8.05
N ALA A 168 -3.02 -12.99 7.31
CA ALA A 168 -3.12 -13.76 6.09
C ALA A 168 -3.65 -12.89 4.94
N ASP A 169 -3.20 -13.20 3.73
CA ASP A 169 -3.81 -12.69 2.51
C ASP A 169 -4.43 -13.86 1.73
N ILE A 170 -5.56 -13.62 1.08
CA ILE A 170 -6.22 -14.60 0.21
C ILE A 170 -6.56 -13.90 -1.09
N ALA A 171 -6.29 -14.56 -2.21
CA ALA A 171 -6.58 -14.01 -3.53
C ALA A 171 -7.11 -15.04 -4.51
N VAL A 172 -7.87 -14.53 -5.47
CA VAL A 172 -8.25 -15.22 -6.70
C VAL A 172 -7.88 -14.35 -7.90
N MET A 173 -7.32 -14.97 -8.93
CA MET A 173 -6.94 -14.30 -10.17
C MET A 173 -7.42 -15.14 -11.36
N TYR A 174 -7.98 -14.49 -12.36
CA TYR A 174 -8.34 -15.07 -13.65
C TYR A 174 -7.34 -14.56 -14.68
N VAL A 175 -6.63 -15.47 -15.35
CA VAL A 175 -5.60 -15.18 -16.36
C VAL A 175 -6.04 -15.75 -17.70
N TYR A 176 -6.43 -14.88 -18.64
CA TYR A 176 -6.82 -15.29 -19.98
C TYR A 176 -5.71 -14.95 -20.99
N GLU A 177 -4.93 -15.97 -21.34
CA GLU A 177 -3.69 -15.85 -22.13
C GLU A 177 -3.92 -15.26 -23.52
N ASP A 178 -4.99 -15.66 -24.24
CA ASP A 178 -5.24 -15.21 -25.62
C ASP A 178 -5.36 -13.68 -25.75
N TRP A 179 -5.87 -13.01 -24.72
CA TRP A 179 -6.02 -11.55 -24.69
C TRP A 179 -5.07 -10.86 -23.70
N ASP A 180 -4.19 -11.63 -23.05
CA ASP A 180 -3.34 -11.17 -21.95
C ASP A 180 -4.15 -10.34 -20.92
N LEU A 181 -5.31 -10.88 -20.55
CA LEU A 181 -6.30 -10.26 -19.66
C LEU A 181 -6.21 -10.88 -18.27
N HIS A 182 -5.94 -10.04 -17.27
CA HIS A 182 -5.88 -10.45 -15.87
C HIS A 182 -6.96 -9.76 -15.06
N ILE A 183 -7.74 -10.52 -14.29
CA ILE A 183 -8.75 -10.00 -13.37
C ILE A 183 -8.48 -10.62 -12.01
N THR A 184 -8.53 -9.85 -10.92
CA THR A 184 -8.22 -10.38 -9.60
C THR A 184 -8.99 -9.70 -8.49
N ALA A 185 -9.21 -10.45 -7.42
CA ALA A 185 -9.70 -9.97 -6.14
C ALA A 185 -8.75 -10.47 -5.04
N VAL A 186 -8.37 -9.58 -4.14
CA VAL A 186 -7.44 -9.85 -3.04
C VAL A 186 -8.01 -9.31 -1.74
N ALA A 187 -8.07 -10.14 -0.72
CA ALA A 187 -8.32 -9.76 0.66
C ALA A 187 -6.99 -9.82 1.43
N ARG A 188 -6.47 -8.67 1.85
CA ARG A 188 -5.15 -8.52 2.49
C ARG A 188 -5.26 -8.25 3.97
N ASN A 189 -4.26 -8.72 4.71
CA ASN A 189 -4.05 -8.45 6.13
C ASN A 189 -5.20 -8.89 7.04
N VAL A 190 -5.82 -10.04 6.76
CA VAL A 190 -6.80 -10.67 7.65
C VAL A 190 -6.06 -11.26 8.84
N GLY A 191 -6.19 -10.67 10.03
CA GLY A 191 -5.43 -11.14 11.19
C GLY A 191 -5.62 -10.30 12.45
N THR A 192 -4.69 -10.45 13.39
CA THR A 192 -4.75 -9.80 14.71
C THR A 192 -3.35 -9.58 15.31
N GLN A 193 -3.26 -8.72 16.32
CA GLN A 193 -2.07 -8.65 17.17
C GLN A 193 -2.07 -9.85 18.13
N LEU A 194 -0.94 -10.54 18.22
CA LEU A 194 -0.68 -11.55 19.25
C LEU A 194 -0.30 -10.87 20.57
N THR A 195 0.48 -9.79 20.49
CA THR A 195 0.78 -8.93 21.64
C THR A 195 0.47 -7.48 21.28
N PRO A 196 -0.42 -6.80 22.01
CA PRO A 196 -0.61 -5.36 21.87
C PRO A 196 0.64 -4.60 22.32
N TYR A 197 0.78 -3.33 21.89
CA TYR A 197 1.83 -2.44 22.42
C TYR A 197 1.62 -2.12 23.90
N GLU A 198 0.35 -2.09 24.32
CA GLU A 198 -0.10 -1.76 25.68
C GLU A 198 -1.28 -2.69 26.03
N ASN A 199 -2.41 -2.17 26.52
CA ASN A 199 -3.52 -2.99 27.01
C ASN A 199 -4.59 -3.33 25.94
N THR A 200 -4.50 -2.72 24.77
CA THR A 200 -5.56 -2.79 23.75
C THR A 200 -5.05 -3.45 22.48
N ILE A 201 -5.76 -4.50 22.04
CA ILE A 201 -5.56 -5.09 20.72
C ILE A 201 -6.17 -4.16 19.67
N GLU A 202 -5.31 -3.61 18.83
CA GLU A 202 -5.67 -2.78 17.69
C GLU A 202 -5.93 -3.63 16.45
N LYS A 203 -6.77 -3.11 15.55
CA LYS A 203 -7.10 -3.81 14.30
C LYS A 203 -5.93 -3.74 13.31
N LEU A 204 -5.76 -4.80 12.54
CA LEU A 204 -4.88 -4.82 11.38
C LEU A 204 -5.47 -4.01 10.22
N PRO A 205 -4.65 -3.58 9.25
CA PRO A 205 -5.07 -2.74 8.14
C PRO A 205 -5.66 -3.60 7.02
N PHE A 206 -6.77 -4.27 7.33
CA PHE A 206 -7.51 -5.12 6.41
C PHE A 206 -7.97 -4.34 5.18
N GLU A 207 -7.72 -4.91 4.00
CA GLU A 207 -8.04 -4.27 2.72
C GLU A 207 -8.52 -5.28 1.68
N VAL A 208 -9.60 -4.94 0.98
CA VAL A 208 -10.07 -5.66 -0.22
C VAL A 208 -9.73 -4.84 -1.46
N ILE A 209 -9.02 -5.46 -2.41
CA ILE A 209 -8.60 -4.84 -3.67
C ILE A 209 -9.17 -5.67 -4.83
N LEU A 210 -9.77 -4.98 -5.80
CA LEU A 210 -10.15 -5.56 -7.09
C LEU A 210 -9.26 -4.95 -8.18
N GLY A 211 -8.86 -5.75 -9.15
CA GLY A 211 -8.03 -5.27 -10.25
C GLY A 211 -8.33 -5.95 -11.57
N ILE A 212 -8.15 -5.20 -12.65
CA ILE A 212 -8.18 -5.69 -14.03
C ILE A 212 -7.06 -5.04 -14.84
N SER A 213 -6.41 -5.81 -15.69
CA SER A 213 -5.45 -5.30 -16.67
C SER A 213 -5.48 -6.09 -17.94
N GLN A 214 -5.12 -5.44 -19.05
CA GLN A 214 -5.01 -6.10 -20.34
C GLN A 214 -3.91 -5.45 -21.17
N THR A 215 -3.14 -6.27 -21.88
CA THR A 215 -2.25 -5.77 -22.95
C THR A 215 -3.01 -5.66 -24.25
N LEU A 216 -2.90 -4.51 -24.90
CA LEU A 216 -3.57 -4.27 -26.17
C LEU A 216 -2.94 -5.12 -27.28
N GLN A 217 -3.80 -5.72 -28.12
CA GLN A 217 -3.31 -6.50 -29.25
C GLN A 217 -2.54 -5.59 -30.22
N ASN A 218 -1.38 -6.05 -30.68
CA ASN A 218 -0.48 -5.35 -31.61
C ASN A 218 0.09 -4.01 -31.12
N ILE A 219 -0.17 -3.61 -29.87
CA ILE A 219 0.35 -2.37 -29.29
C ILE A 219 1.03 -2.72 -27.97
N PRO A 220 2.30 -2.34 -27.75
CA PRO A 220 3.04 -2.70 -26.54
C PRO A 220 2.61 -1.83 -25.34
N VAL A 221 1.33 -1.86 -25.01
CA VAL A 221 0.69 -1.05 -23.97
C VAL A 221 -0.20 -1.97 -23.13
N ARG A 222 0.08 -2.03 -21.83
CA ARG A 222 -0.79 -2.66 -20.84
C ARG A 222 -1.44 -1.58 -19.98
N TRP A 223 -2.77 -1.61 -19.89
CA TRP A 223 -3.51 -0.74 -18.98
C TRP A 223 -3.88 -1.51 -17.72
N HIS A 224 -3.96 -0.80 -16.60
CA HIS A 224 -4.32 -1.32 -15.29
C HIS A 224 -5.42 -0.44 -14.69
N PHE A 225 -6.44 -1.08 -14.15
CA PHE A 225 -7.46 -0.44 -13.33
C PHE A 225 -7.57 -1.20 -12.01
N THR A 226 -7.56 -0.46 -10.91
CA THR A 226 -7.64 -1.03 -9.56
C THR A 226 -8.68 -0.26 -8.76
N LEU A 227 -9.47 -1.01 -7.99
CA LEU A 227 -10.33 -0.51 -6.94
C LEU A 227 -9.80 -0.95 -5.59
N GLU A 228 -9.39 0.00 -4.75
CA GLU A 228 -8.83 -0.27 -3.41
C GLU A 228 -9.87 -0.07 -2.29
N ASN A 229 -9.63 -0.59 -1.08
CA ASN A 229 -10.51 -0.41 0.08
C ASN A 229 -11.99 -0.80 -0.11
N MET A 230 -12.29 -1.82 -0.91
CA MET A 230 -13.66 -2.19 -1.28
C MET A 230 -14.54 -2.70 -0.12
N GLN A 231 -13.94 -3.03 1.02
CA GLN A 231 -14.65 -3.36 2.27
C GLN A 231 -15.33 -2.14 2.91
N ARG A 232 -14.97 -0.91 2.52
CA ARG A 232 -15.49 0.32 3.12
C ARG A 232 -15.73 1.37 2.04
N TRP A 233 -16.98 1.63 1.72
CA TRP A 233 -17.34 2.65 0.72
C TRP A 233 -16.93 4.09 1.13
N ASN A 234 -17.18 4.47 2.38
CA ASN A 234 -16.87 5.83 2.84
C ASN A 234 -15.41 5.95 3.26
N VAL A 235 -14.49 6.04 2.30
CA VAL A 235 -13.04 6.21 2.54
C VAL A 235 -12.63 7.65 2.78
N ALA A 236 -13.41 8.58 2.23
CA ALA A 236 -13.19 10.01 2.34
C ALA A 236 -13.39 10.54 3.77
N PHE A 237 -12.69 11.63 4.09
CA PHE A 237 -12.92 12.45 5.26
C PHE A 237 -12.86 13.93 4.86
N ALA A 238 -13.66 14.76 5.54
CA ALA A 238 -13.64 16.19 5.33
C ALA A 238 -12.33 16.77 5.86
N ASN A 239 -11.66 17.61 5.08
CA ASN A 239 -10.41 18.24 5.46
C ASN A 239 -10.69 19.59 6.14
N PRO A 240 -10.44 19.75 7.46
CA PRO A 240 -10.73 21.00 8.16
C PRO A 240 -9.97 22.21 7.60
N ASN A 241 -8.82 21.99 6.96
CA ASN A 241 -8.05 23.06 6.32
C ASN A 241 -8.72 23.62 5.05
N ARG A 242 -9.83 23.02 4.62
CA ARG A 242 -10.64 23.46 3.47
C ARG A 242 -12.01 23.96 3.89
N ASP A 243 -12.26 24.06 5.19
CA ASP A 243 -13.52 24.58 5.66
C ASP A 243 -13.61 26.07 5.33
N GLU A 244 -14.73 26.46 4.75
CA GLU A 244 -15.00 27.87 4.43
C GLU A 244 -15.69 28.50 5.64
N THR A 245 -15.18 29.64 6.10
CA THR A 245 -15.79 30.42 7.18
C THR A 245 -16.42 31.67 6.58
N ASP A 246 -17.72 31.84 6.78
CA ASP A 246 -18.42 33.02 6.32
C ASP A 246 -18.10 34.27 7.18
N LEU A 247 -18.59 35.43 6.75
CA LEU A 247 -18.41 36.70 7.46
C LEU A 247 -19.13 36.74 8.83
N GLU A 248 -20.03 35.78 9.10
CA GLU A 248 -20.80 35.65 10.32
C GLU A 248 -20.16 34.65 11.30
N GLY A 249 -19.05 34.00 10.89
CA GLY A 249 -18.31 33.03 11.68
C GLY A 249 -18.86 31.60 11.61
N ASN A 250 -19.79 31.28 10.71
CA ASN A 250 -20.22 29.91 10.47
C ASN A 250 -19.21 29.20 9.57
N THR A 251 -18.86 27.98 9.95
CA THR A 251 -17.92 27.12 9.21
C THR A 251 -18.71 26.07 8.43
N THR A 252 -18.53 26.03 7.11
CA THR A 252 -19.07 24.99 6.24
C THR A 252 -17.97 24.06 5.79
N SER A 253 -18.05 22.79 6.18
CA SER A 253 -17.12 21.75 5.75
C SER A 253 -17.49 21.17 4.38
N GLU A 254 -16.49 20.59 3.71
CA GLU A 254 -16.69 19.95 2.41
C GLU A 254 -17.77 18.84 2.48
N ASN A 255 -18.74 18.90 1.57
CA ASN A 255 -19.73 17.84 1.42
C ASN A 255 -19.18 16.76 0.49
N ILE A 256 -18.95 15.57 1.03
CA ILE A 256 -18.41 14.44 0.28
C ILE A 256 -19.57 13.59 -0.23
N SER A 257 -19.70 13.51 -1.55
CA SER A 257 -20.73 12.72 -2.22
C SER A 257 -20.36 11.24 -2.35
N PHE A 258 -21.33 10.45 -2.82
CA PHE A 258 -21.12 9.06 -3.24
C PHE A 258 -20.10 8.96 -4.37
N ILE A 259 -20.16 9.88 -5.35
CA ILE A 259 -19.28 9.90 -6.52
C ILE A 259 -17.84 10.24 -6.10
N ASP A 260 -17.67 11.14 -5.12
CA ASP A 260 -16.35 11.48 -4.58
C ASP A 260 -15.68 10.25 -3.94
N ASN A 261 -16.44 9.46 -3.17
CA ASN A 261 -15.93 8.20 -2.63
C ASN A 261 -15.61 7.22 -3.76
N ALA A 262 -16.46 7.08 -4.78
CA ALA A 262 -16.20 6.21 -5.92
C ALA A 262 -14.85 6.51 -6.59
N PHE A 263 -14.56 7.78 -6.88
CA PHE A 263 -13.26 8.17 -7.42
C PHE A 263 -12.11 7.88 -6.47
N ARG A 264 -12.27 8.10 -5.16
CA ARG A 264 -11.25 7.78 -4.14
C ARG A 264 -11.01 6.27 -3.95
N HIS A 265 -11.76 5.40 -4.63
CA HIS A 265 -11.41 3.98 -4.72
C HIS A 265 -10.55 3.64 -5.94
N MET A 266 -10.47 4.54 -6.94
CA MET A 266 -9.90 4.23 -8.25
C MET A 266 -8.41 4.52 -8.32
N ILE A 267 -7.69 3.65 -9.02
CA ILE A 267 -6.31 3.84 -9.47
C ILE A 267 -6.22 3.38 -10.91
N ILE A 268 -5.59 4.20 -11.76
CA ILE A 268 -5.30 3.86 -13.15
C ILE A 268 -3.79 3.81 -13.37
N GLY A 269 -3.35 2.88 -14.21
CA GLY A 269 -1.94 2.74 -14.58
C GLY A 269 -1.78 2.30 -16.03
N VAL A 270 -0.67 2.69 -16.64
CA VAL A 270 -0.29 2.27 -18.00
C VAL A 270 1.18 1.89 -17.99
N GLU A 271 1.49 0.71 -18.55
CA GLU A 271 2.85 0.23 -18.80
C GLU A 271 3.10 0.20 -20.32
N LEU A 272 4.11 0.95 -20.75
CA LEU A 272 4.61 0.98 -22.12
C LEU A 272 5.77 -0.01 -22.23
N PHE A 273 5.73 -0.86 -23.25
CA PHE A 273 6.68 -1.92 -23.51
C PHE A 273 6.84 -2.93 -22.35
N PRO A 274 5.73 -3.50 -21.83
CA PRO A 274 5.76 -4.36 -20.64
C PRO A 274 6.70 -5.57 -20.76
N GLU A 275 6.80 -6.17 -21.94
CA GLU A 275 7.61 -7.35 -22.22
C GLU A 275 9.08 -7.03 -22.60
N SER A 276 9.37 -5.76 -22.88
CA SER A 276 10.68 -5.35 -23.38
C SER A 276 11.74 -5.26 -22.27
N GLY A 277 13.00 -5.19 -22.69
CA GLY A 277 14.11 -4.91 -21.79
C GLY A 277 14.00 -3.53 -21.13
N PHE A 278 13.43 -2.55 -21.83
CA PHE A 278 13.12 -1.23 -21.28
C PHE A 278 11.61 -1.02 -21.23
N ASN A 279 11.10 -0.49 -20.12
CA ASN A 279 9.69 -0.13 -19.98
C ASN A 279 9.52 1.22 -19.28
N ILE A 280 8.38 1.85 -19.54
CA ILE A 280 7.95 3.10 -18.90
C ILE A 280 6.58 2.85 -18.28
N ARG A 281 6.36 3.39 -17.09
CA ARG A 281 5.15 3.20 -16.30
C ARG A 281 4.64 4.54 -15.84
N LEU A 282 3.34 4.75 -15.95
CA LEU A 282 2.64 5.93 -15.47
C LEU A 282 1.42 5.50 -14.67
N GLY A 283 1.11 6.21 -13.61
CA GLY A 283 -0.01 5.90 -12.73
C GLY A 283 -0.64 7.14 -12.13
N TYR A 284 -1.93 7.05 -11.86
CA TYR A 284 -2.70 8.08 -11.17
C TYR A 284 -3.58 7.45 -10.08
N ASN A 285 -3.32 7.84 -8.85
CA ASN A 285 -4.14 7.48 -7.70
C ASN A 285 -5.06 8.66 -7.35
N PHE A 286 -6.36 8.46 -7.56
CA PHE A 286 -7.38 9.51 -7.38
C PHE A 286 -7.54 9.91 -5.91
N ARG A 287 -7.44 8.94 -5.00
CA ARG A 287 -7.51 9.20 -3.56
C ARG A 287 -6.37 10.08 -3.09
N ARG A 288 -5.14 9.70 -3.45
CA ARG A 288 -3.94 10.45 -3.12
C ARG A 288 -3.96 11.84 -3.75
N ALA A 289 -4.50 11.96 -4.97
CA ALA A 289 -4.68 13.25 -5.62
C ALA A 289 -5.58 14.18 -4.79
N GLU A 290 -6.71 13.69 -4.31
CA GLU A 290 -7.66 14.53 -3.55
C GLU A 290 -7.25 14.76 -2.09
N GLU A 291 -6.73 13.74 -1.39
CA GLU A 291 -6.36 13.88 0.03
C GLU A 291 -5.16 14.82 0.22
N LEU A 292 -4.22 14.84 -0.72
CA LEU A 292 -3.01 15.67 -0.64
C LEU A 292 -3.08 16.94 -1.50
N ARG A 293 -4.25 17.24 -2.09
CA ARG A 293 -4.47 18.49 -2.82
C ARG A 293 -4.39 19.68 -1.86
N ILE A 294 -3.63 20.70 -2.26
CA ILE A 294 -3.59 22.00 -1.60
C ILE A 294 -4.42 22.94 -2.48
N VAL A 295 -5.43 23.62 -1.90
CA VAL A 295 -6.46 24.35 -2.65
C VAL A 295 -5.85 25.35 -3.64
N GLU A 296 -4.78 26.04 -3.24
CA GLU A 296 -4.14 27.09 -4.03
C GLU A 296 -2.92 26.61 -4.84
N GLN A 297 -2.56 25.33 -4.80
CA GLN A 297 -1.37 24.81 -5.48
C GLN A 297 -1.65 23.59 -6.34
N ARG A 298 -1.10 23.61 -7.56
CA ARG A 298 -1.06 22.42 -8.43
C ARG A 298 0.03 21.45 -7.95
N SER A 299 -0.35 20.52 -7.09
CA SER A 299 0.58 19.59 -6.45
C SER A 299 0.87 18.33 -7.27
N PHE A 300 -0.01 17.95 -8.22
CA PHE A 300 0.06 16.69 -8.99
C PHE A 300 0.22 15.43 -8.11
N SER A 301 -0.31 15.47 -6.88
CA SER A 301 -0.14 14.46 -5.83
C SER A 301 -0.61 13.05 -6.20
N GLY A 302 -1.47 12.92 -7.22
CA GLY A 302 -1.92 11.62 -7.71
C GLY A 302 -0.93 10.92 -8.63
N LEU A 303 -0.01 11.66 -9.27
CA LEU A 303 0.84 11.13 -10.34
C LEU A 303 2.06 10.37 -9.82
N SER A 304 2.31 9.23 -10.45
CA SER A 304 3.54 8.47 -10.31
C SER A 304 4.06 8.08 -11.69
N ALA A 305 5.37 7.95 -11.80
CA ALA A 305 6.04 7.52 -13.01
C ALA A 305 7.24 6.65 -12.66
N GLY A 306 7.65 5.80 -13.58
CA GLY A 306 8.83 4.98 -13.40
C GLY A 306 9.28 4.32 -14.69
N PHE A 307 10.45 3.72 -14.63
CA PHE A 307 11.00 2.95 -15.74
C PHE A 307 11.77 1.74 -15.20
N SER A 308 12.04 0.78 -16.07
CA SER A 308 13.02 -0.26 -15.77
C SER A 308 13.88 -0.58 -16.98
N LEU A 309 15.08 -1.09 -16.71
CA LEU A 309 16.05 -1.52 -17.70
C LEU A 309 16.58 -2.91 -17.33
N LYS A 310 16.42 -3.87 -18.23
CA LYS A 310 16.95 -5.23 -18.13
C LYS A 310 18.33 -5.30 -18.79
N LEU A 311 19.31 -5.74 -18.03
CA LEU A 311 20.69 -6.01 -18.43
C LEU A 311 20.99 -7.49 -18.11
N ASN A 312 20.83 -8.36 -19.09
CA ASN A 312 20.97 -9.81 -18.92
C ASN A 312 20.08 -10.37 -17.79
N LYS A 313 20.70 -10.85 -16.71
CA LYS A 313 20.06 -11.41 -15.52
C LYS A 313 19.59 -10.33 -14.53
N LEU A 314 20.01 -9.08 -14.70
CA LEU A 314 19.69 -7.97 -13.82
C LEU A 314 18.58 -7.11 -14.43
N ARG A 315 17.68 -6.60 -13.60
CA ARG A 315 16.75 -5.53 -13.98
C ARG A 315 16.75 -4.45 -12.93
N LEU A 316 17.13 -3.25 -13.35
CA LEU A 316 17.09 -2.05 -12.53
C LEU A 316 15.76 -1.37 -12.75
N SER A 317 15.06 -1.04 -11.67
CA SER A 317 13.78 -0.34 -11.70
C SER A 317 13.86 0.92 -10.86
N TYR A 318 13.27 1.99 -11.37
CA TYR A 318 13.16 3.26 -10.66
C TYR A 318 11.74 3.78 -10.74
N ALA A 319 11.24 4.34 -9.64
CA ALA A 319 9.97 5.03 -9.61
C ALA A 319 10.07 6.33 -8.83
N TYR A 320 9.28 7.29 -9.28
CA TYR A 320 9.12 8.58 -8.66
C TYR A 320 7.63 8.82 -8.40
N SER A 321 7.32 9.21 -7.17
CA SER A 321 5.96 9.52 -6.76
C SER A 321 5.94 10.88 -6.06
N LYS A 322 5.10 11.78 -6.55
CA LYS A 322 4.91 13.10 -5.95
C LYS A 322 3.73 13.06 -4.99
N TYR A 323 3.93 13.45 -3.74
CA TYR A 323 2.88 13.46 -2.71
C TYR A 323 2.29 14.86 -2.51
N ASN A 324 3.12 15.90 -2.56
CA ASN A 324 2.68 17.29 -2.64
C ASN A 324 3.78 18.16 -3.28
N SER A 325 3.63 19.49 -3.28
CA SER A 325 4.61 20.41 -3.86
C SER A 325 6.00 20.32 -3.20
N ALA A 326 6.07 19.97 -1.92
CA ALA A 326 7.28 19.92 -1.10
C ALA A 326 7.79 18.49 -0.84
N ALA A 327 7.02 17.45 -1.22
CA ALA A 327 7.26 16.07 -0.84
C ALA A 327 7.16 15.14 -2.04
N ALA A 328 8.26 14.44 -2.33
CA ALA A 328 8.33 13.38 -3.32
C ALA A 328 9.25 12.26 -2.82
N THR A 329 9.03 11.05 -3.34
CA THR A 329 9.80 9.87 -2.94
C THR A 329 10.37 9.16 -4.15
N SER A 330 11.58 8.63 -3.99
CA SER A 330 12.29 7.85 -5.00
C SER A 330 12.39 6.40 -4.55
N PHE A 331 11.94 5.51 -5.42
CA PHE A 331 11.96 4.06 -5.19
C PHE A 331 12.98 3.42 -6.12
N PHE A 332 13.84 2.57 -5.57
CA PHE A 332 14.84 1.81 -6.28
C PHE A 332 14.54 0.33 -6.15
N GLY A 333 14.70 -0.41 -7.23
CA GLY A 333 14.47 -1.85 -7.25
C GLY A 333 15.49 -2.55 -8.13
N LEU A 334 15.84 -3.75 -7.70
CA LEU A 334 16.75 -4.65 -8.37
C LEU A 334 16.11 -6.04 -8.42
N ASN A 335 15.82 -6.54 -9.62
CA ASN A 335 15.47 -7.93 -9.82
C ASN A 335 16.67 -8.68 -10.41
N ILE A 336 16.93 -9.89 -9.91
CA ILE A 336 18.05 -10.75 -10.29
C ILE A 336 17.47 -12.12 -10.64
N ASN A 337 17.70 -12.57 -11.87
CA ASN A 337 17.49 -13.95 -12.25
C ASN A 337 18.72 -14.77 -11.83
N LEU A 338 18.53 -15.77 -10.97
CA LEU A 338 19.61 -16.60 -10.44
C LEU A 338 19.88 -17.86 -11.26
N GLN A 339 19.07 -18.16 -12.28
CA GLN A 339 19.30 -19.26 -13.23
C GLN A 339 20.35 -18.87 -14.26
#